data_AF-A0AAW1QVN8-F1
#
_entry.id   AF-A0AAW1QVN8-F1
#
_cell.length_a   1.000
_cell.length_b   1.000
_cell.length_c   1.000
_cell.angle_alpha   90.00
_cell.angle_beta   90.00
_cell.angle_gamma   90.00
#
_symmetry.space_group_name_H-M   'P 1'
#
loop_
_entity.id
_entity.type
_entity.pdbx_description
1 polymer ?
#
loop_
_entity_poly.entity_id
_entity_poly.type
_entity_poly.pdbx_seq_one_letter_code
_entity_poly.pdbx_strand_id
1 'polypeptide(L)'
;MKSRAEIAENERDAALDKLHISTPRPAPDLRNLPTVLNPAGLKKFQDALSKFQAWEEGALAEMLLGLETPSGPIMQVAKGLLGCLAPAVAKGRMSHTSLLQALQEGALEDVMAVLVVTYEGLTKAIQSSRVATIQRVEQLEAQNRVLQGQLTALHASIQSEKDKVVRAEEAKRRREDEARVERRSPIAEYCDILTTQGEGQFKDSFIGMGMGNDVPKLFRHNGRVRRNKAISKRETEKTIKEIWKEKMAEMRSGKQTDLAEFMFNDLQKRVGISPAVIEGGYNLLFGLWKSLKRIVNSIKAALQRP
;
A
#
# COMPACT_ATOMS: atom_id res chain seq x y z
N MET A 1 19.40 -24.61 19.72
CA MET A 1 18.69 -23.89 18.63
C MET A 1 17.92 -22.77 19.28
N LYS A 2 18.21 -21.51 18.93
CA LYS A 2 17.46 -20.36 19.46
C LYS A 2 16.02 -20.43 18.95
N SER A 3 15.06 -20.09 19.82
CA SER A 3 13.64 -20.06 19.45
C SER A 3 13.41 -18.99 18.37
N ARG A 4 12.46 -19.21 17.46
CA ARG A 4 12.06 -18.19 16.48
C ARG A 4 11.67 -16.85 17.13
N ALA A 5 11.14 -16.89 18.36
CA ALA A 5 10.82 -15.69 19.13
C ALA A 5 12.07 -14.88 19.50
N GLU A 6 13.16 -15.55 19.88
CA GLU A 6 14.42 -14.93 20.28
C GLU A 6 15.14 -14.28 19.09
N ILE A 7 14.95 -14.81 17.88
CA ILE A 7 15.48 -14.21 16.64
C ILE A 7 14.71 -12.93 16.30
N ALA A 8 13.39 -12.95 16.40
CA ALA A 8 12.54 -11.79 16.10
C ALA A 8 12.80 -10.61 17.08
N GLU A 9 13.07 -10.90 18.35
CA GLU A 9 13.35 -9.87 19.36
C GLU A 9 14.71 -9.20 19.11
N ASN A 10 15.74 -9.98 18.78
CA ASN A 10 17.06 -9.43 18.42
C ASN A 10 17.01 -8.59 17.13
N GLU A 11 16.21 -8.99 16.14
CA GLU A 11 16.03 -8.21 14.91
C GLU A 11 15.31 -6.87 15.17
N ARG A 12 14.33 -6.85 16.08
CA ARG A 12 13.62 -5.64 16.48
C ARG A 12 14.55 -4.64 17.17
N ASP A 13 15.35 -5.11 18.12
CA ASP A 13 16.22 -4.24 18.90
C ASP A 13 17.36 -3.68 18.03
N ALA A 14 17.91 -4.49 17.12
CA ALA A 14 18.87 -4.02 16.12
C ALA A 14 18.28 -2.98 15.14
N ALA A 15 16.98 -3.07 14.84
CA ALA A 15 16.29 -2.08 14.03
C ALA A 15 16.07 -0.76 14.79
N LEU A 16 15.76 -0.82 16.09
CA LEU A 16 15.61 0.36 16.95
C LEU A 16 16.92 1.14 17.09
N ASP A 17 18.05 0.46 17.26
CA ASP A 17 19.35 1.13 17.35
C ASP A 17 19.73 1.86 16.05
N LYS A 18 19.44 1.25 14.89
CA LYS A 18 19.63 1.91 13.58
C LYS A 18 18.72 3.13 13.42
N LEU A 19 17.51 3.08 13.96
CA LEU A 19 16.57 4.21 13.95
C LEU A 19 17.08 5.36 14.83
N HIS A 20 17.61 5.07 16.02
CA HIS A 20 18.17 6.08 16.91
C HIS A 20 19.42 6.78 16.34
N ILE A 21 20.24 6.07 15.57
CA ILE A 21 21.43 6.65 14.92
C ILE A 21 21.03 7.51 13.69
N SER A 22 19.95 7.17 13.00
CA SER A 22 19.54 7.82 11.75
C SER A 22 18.59 9.01 11.94
N THR A 23 17.95 9.15 13.09
CA THR A 23 17.13 10.34 13.38
C THR A 23 17.99 11.51 13.87
N PRO A 24 18.07 12.63 13.13
CA PRO A 24 18.80 13.81 13.59
C PRO A 24 18.18 14.33 14.90
N ARG A 25 19.03 14.60 15.91
CA ARG A 25 18.56 15.17 17.17
C ARG A 25 17.83 16.49 16.89
N PRO A 26 16.69 16.76 17.55
CA PRO A 26 16.00 18.03 17.42
C PRO A 26 16.96 19.17 17.78
N ALA A 27 16.98 20.22 16.95
CA ALA A 27 17.80 21.38 17.19
C ALA A 27 17.40 22.01 18.56
N PRO A 28 18.37 22.35 19.42
CA PRO A 28 18.06 22.93 20.72
C PRO A 28 17.31 24.26 20.56
N ASP A 29 16.31 24.47 21.39
CA ASP A 29 15.51 25.70 21.39
C ASP A 29 16.34 26.89 21.88
N LEU A 30 16.78 27.73 20.95
CA LEU A 30 17.60 28.92 21.22
C LEU A 30 16.84 30.01 22.00
N ARG A 31 15.51 29.89 22.15
CA ARG A 31 14.71 30.83 22.97
C ARG A 31 15.04 30.73 24.46
N ASN A 32 15.69 29.66 24.88
CA ASN A 32 15.98 29.36 26.27
C ASN A 32 17.49 29.17 26.50
N LEU A 33 18.28 30.09 25.95
CA LEU A 33 19.74 30.18 26.09
C LEU A 33 20.28 29.88 27.51
N PRO A 34 19.64 30.31 28.62
CA PRO A 34 20.12 29.97 29.97
C PRO A 34 20.04 28.48 30.33
N THR A 35 19.13 27.73 29.70
CA THR A 35 19.02 26.27 29.90
C THR A 35 19.94 25.47 28.98
N VAL A 36 20.32 26.05 27.83
CA VAL A 36 21.19 25.43 26.84
C VAL A 36 22.67 25.70 27.13
N LEU A 37 23.00 26.87 27.66
CA LEU A 37 24.36 27.27 28.01
C LEU A 37 24.58 27.16 29.51
N ASN A 38 25.69 26.54 29.90
CA ASN A 38 26.14 26.61 31.28
C ASN A 38 26.47 28.06 31.68
N PRO A 39 26.54 28.38 32.99
CA PRO A 39 26.78 29.75 33.45
C PRO A 39 28.05 30.41 32.87
N ALA A 40 29.09 29.61 32.59
CA ALA A 40 30.30 30.08 31.93
C ALA A 40 30.09 30.46 30.46
N GLY A 41 29.26 29.71 29.72
CA GLY A 41 28.85 30.01 28.35
C GLY A 41 27.96 31.24 28.27
N LEU A 42 27.03 31.39 29.22
CA LEU A 42 26.17 32.56 29.32
C LEU A 42 26.99 33.85 29.56
N LYS A 43 27.98 33.77 30.46
CA LYS A 43 28.90 34.89 30.73
C LYS A 43 29.71 35.26 29.48
N LYS A 44 30.28 34.29 28.77
CA LYS A 44 31.00 34.55 27.50
C LYS A 44 30.10 35.18 26.44
N PHE A 45 28.84 34.77 26.37
CA PHE A 45 27.86 35.34 25.45
C PHE A 45 27.52 36.78 25.80
N GLN A 46 27.28 37.08 27.08
CA GLN A 46 27.02 38.43 27.57
C GLN A 46 28.23 39.35 27.38
N ASP A 47 29.45 38.88 27.67
CA ASP A 47 30.69 39.64 27.46
C ASP A 47 30.90 39.97 25.97
N ALA A 48 30.51 39.08 25.06
CA ALA A 48 30.54 39.33 23.62
C ALA A 48 29.48 40.37 23.20
N LEU A 49 28.27 40.31 23.78
CA LEU A 49 27.18 41.23 23.47
C LEU A 49 27.50 42.66 23.93
N SER A 50 28.07 42.82 25.14
CA SER A 50 28.50 44.11 25.68
C SER A 50 29.61 44.75 24.85
N LYS A 51 30.52 43.93 24.29
CA LYS A 51 31.55 44.42 23.36
C LYS A 51 30.97 44.94 22.04
N PHE A 52 29.84 44.39 21.59
CA PHE A 52 29.13 44.86 20.40
C PHE A 52 28.37 46.17 20.62
N GLN A 53 27.83 46.39 21.83
CA GLN A 53 27.10 47.62 22.16
C GLN A 53 28.00 48.85 22.31
N ALA A 54 29.30 48.64 22.53
CA ALA A 54 30.28 49.72 22.73
C ALA A 54 30.87 50.26 21.41
N TRP A 55 30.31 49.93 20.25
CA TRP A 55 30.83 50.36 18.95
C TRP A 55 30.31 51.74 18.56
N GLU A 56 31.19 52.59 18.02
CA GLU A 56 30.77 53.81 17.35
C GLU A 56 30.04 53.50 16.04
N GLU A 57 28.98 54.25 15.73
CA GLU A 57 28.13 54.06 14.56
C GLU A 57 28.92 54.02 13.24
N GLY A 58 30.07 54.74 13.16
CA GLY A 58 30.96 54.74 12.00
C GLY A 58 31.61 53.37 11.72
N ALA A 59 32.08 52.67 12.76
CA ALA A 59 32.70 51.35 12.62
C ALA A 59 31.67 50.29 12.18
N LEU A 60 30.40 50.46 12.56
CA LEU A 60 29.29 49.61 12.12
C LEU A 60 28.94 49.84 10.64
N ALA A 61 29.04 51.08 10.16
CA ALA A 61 28.80 51.43 8.76
C ALA A 61 29.92 50.91 7.83
N GLU A 62 31.19 51.06 8.24
CA GLU A 62 32.35 50.53 7.52
C GLU A 62 32.32 48.99 7.44
N MET A 63 31.85 48.33 8.50
CA MET A 63 31.60 46.89 8.55
C MET A 63 30.53 46.44 7.54
N LEU A 64 29.43 47.19 7.38
CA LEU A 64 28.36 46.88 6.41
C LEU A 64 28.81 47.08 4.95
N LEU A 65 29.79 47.94 4.72
CA LEU A 65 30.37 48.21 3.40
C LEU A 65 31.53 47.27 3.04
N GLY A 66 31.92 46.36 3.95
CA GLY A 66 32.95 45.35 3.70
C GLY A 66 34.37 45.89 3.67
N LEU A 67 34.61 47.07 4.25
CA LEU A 67 35.95 47.60 4.44
C LEU A 67 36.65 46.82 5.57
N GLU A 68 37.94 46.55 5.44
CA GLU A 68 38.70 45.79 6.43
C GLU A 68 38.84 46.57 7.74
N THR A 69 37.84 46.43 8.63
CA THR A 69 37.97 46.90 10.00
C THR A 69 38.87 45.94 10.78
N PRO A 70 39.79 46.43 11.61
CA PRO A 70 40.88 45.64 12.20
C PRO A 70 40.49 44.64 13.30
N SER A 71 39.21 44.23 13.43
CA SER A 71 38.80 43.24 14.44
C SER A 71 37.87 42.17 13.84
N GLY A 72 38.08 40.91 14.23
CA GLY A 72 37.23 39.75 13.84
C GLY A 72 35.80 39.84 14.38
N PRO A 73 35.19 38.76 14.91
CA PRO A 73 34.33 37.77 14.21
C PRO A 73 33.16 38.34 13.34
N ILE A 74 33.28 39.57 12.83
CA ILE A 74 32.42 40.24 11.82
C ILE A 74 32.12 39.39 10.58
N MET A 75 33.07 38.54 10.16
CA MET A 75 32.86 37.61 9.06
C MET A 75 31.66 36.68 9.26
N GLN A 76 31.17 36.42 10.48
CA GLN A 76 30.03 35.51 10.69
C GLN A 76 28.67 36.12 10.33
N VAL A 77 28.48 37.43 10.49
CA VAL A 77 27.21 38.11 10.14
C VAL A 77 27.18 38.47 8.64
N ALA A 78 28.32 38.91 8.09
CA ALA A 78 28.51 39.03 6.63
C ALA A 78 28.35 37.67 5.93
N LYS A 79 28.80 36.56 6.53
CA LYS A 79 28.49 35.18 6.08
C LYS A 79 27.00 34.84 6.13
N GLY A 80 26.18 35.50 6.94
CA GLY A 80 24.72 35.33 6.95
C GLY A 80 24.06 35.92 5.70
N LEU A 81 24.41 37.17 5.37
CA LEU A 81 23.92 37.86 4.16
C LEU A 81 24.51 37.27 2.87
N LEU A 82 25.83 37.01 2.86
CA LEU A 82 26.49 36.26 1.78
C LEU A 82 26.01 34.80 1.73
N GLY A 83 25.57 34.22 2.84
CA GLY A 83 24.99 32.88 2.90
C GLY A 83 23.64 32.77 2.19
N CYS A 84 22.89 33.86 2.09
CA CYS A 84 21.69 33.95 1.25
C CYS A 84 22.04 34.06 -0.25
N LEU A 85 23.20 34.63 -0.59
CA LEU A 85 23.70 34.78 -1.96
C LEU A 85 24.51 33.57 -2.45
N ALA A 86 25.11 32.81 -1.52
CA ALA A 86 26.01 31.69 -1.78
C ALA A 86 25.36 30.55 -2.62
N PRO A 87 24.08 30.18 -2.46
CA PRO A 87 23.46 29.16 -3.30
C PRO A 87 23.28 29.61 -4.77
N ALA A 88 23.11 30.91 -5.02
CA ALA A 88 22.99 31.45 -6.38
C ALA A 88 24.34 31.45 -7.10
N VAL A 89 25.41 31.81 -6.39
CA VAL A 89 26.80 31.75 -6.88
C VAL A 89 27.27 30.29 -7.04
N ALA A 90 26.98 29.41 -6.08
CA ALA A 90 27.38 27.99 -6.12
C ALA A 90 26.64 27.18 -7.20
N LYS A 91 25.42 27.58 -7.58
CA LYS A 91 24.69 27.00 -8.72
C LYS A 91 25.11 27.59 -10.08
N GLY A 92 26.14 28.45 -10.11
CA GLY A 92 26.69 29.04 -11.34
C GLY A 92 25.78 30.05 -12.02
N ARG A 93 24.74 30.56 -11.33
CA ARG A 93 23.78 31.51 -11.92
C ARG A 93 24.31 32.94 -12.00
N MET A 94 25.34 33.25 -11.20
CA MET A 94 26.08 34.51 -11.28
C MET A 94 27.52 34.27 -10.87
N SER A 95 28.45 34.88 -11.61
CA SER A 95 29.85 34.88 -11.20
C SER A 95 30.04 35.83 -10.00
N HIS A 96 31.01 35.51 -9.13
CA HIS A 96 31.35 36.36 -7.99
C HIS A 96 31.74 37.79 -8.43
N THR A 97 32.39 37.91 -9.59
CA THR A 97 32.77 39.19 -10.21
C THR A 97 31.54 39.98 -10.68
N SER A 98 30.56 39.32 -11.29
CA SER A 98 29.31 39.95 -11.73
C SER A 98 28.45 40.43 -10.55
N LEU A 99 28.44 39.69 -9.43
CA LEU A 99 27.78 40.12 -8.19
C LEU A 99 28.40 41.40 -7.64
N LEU A 100 29.73 41.44 -7.54
CA LEU A 100 30.45 42.60 -7.02
C LEU A 100 30.27 43.82 -7.92
N GLN A 101 30.31 43.62 -9.24
CA GLN A 101 30.10 44.69 -10.21
C GLN A 101 28.67 45.24 -10.14
N ALA A 102 27.64 44.39 -10.08
CA ALA A 102 26.26 44.84 -9.96
C ALA A 102 25.99 45.58 -8.64
N LEU A 103 26.64 45.18 -7.55
CA LEU A 103 26.58 45.89 -6.26
C LEU A 103 27.31 47.24 -6.31
N GLN A 104 28.46 47.33 -6.98
CA GLN A 104 29.22 48.58 -7.14
C GLN A 104 28.52 49.59 -8.06
N GLU A 105 27.86 49.11 -9.12
CA GLU A 105 27.14 49.94 -10.08
C GLU A 105 25.73 50.32 -9.60
N GLY A 106 25.28 49.76 -8.47
CA GLY A 106 23.95 50.00 -7.91
C GLY A 106 22.80 49.35 -8.71
N ALA A 107 23.12 48.41 -9.60
CA ALA A 107 22.17 47.67 -10.44
C ALA A 107 21.48 46.55 -9.65
N LEU A 108 20.67 46.93 -8.65
CA LEU A 108 19.97 45.98 -7.77
C LEU A 108 18.95 45.09 -8.51
N GLU A 109 18.45 45.52 -9.67
CA GLU A 109 17.47 44.75 -10.46
C GLU A 109 18.04 43.42 -10.95
N ASP A 110 19.30 43.39 -11.40
CA ASP A 110 19.97 42.17 -11.87
C ASP A 110 20.26 41.21 -10.72
N VAL A 111 20.64 41.74 -9.55
CA VAL A 111 20.84 40.94 -8.33
C VAL A 111 19.52 40.35 -7.84
N MET A 112 18.44 41.11 -7.90
CA MET A 112 17.10 40.63 -7.52
C MET A 112 16.55 39.57 -8.49
N ALA A 113 16.76 39.73 -9.80
CA ALA A 113 16.36 38.75 -10.81
C ALA A 113 17.01 37.39 -10.59
N VAL A 114 18.28 37.38 -10.16
CA VAL A 114 19.05 36.15 -9.92
C VAL A 114 18.70 35.49 -8.57
N LEU A 115 18.33 36.27 -7.57
CA LEU A 115 17.97 35.74 -6.25
C LEU A 115 16.58 35.10 -6.20
N VAL A 116 15.76 35.29 -7.23
CA VAL A 116 14.35 34.84 -7.25
C VAL A 116 13.59 35.39 -6.02
N VAL A 117 14.05 36.51 -5.46
CA VAL A 117 13.35 37.21 -4.40
C VAL A 117 12.52 38.26 -5.11
N THR A 118 11.20 38.04 -5.15
CA THR A 118 10.30 39.03 -5.71
C THR A 118 10.45 40.34 -4.93
N TYR A 119 10.29 41.47 -5.63
CA TYR A 119 10.26 42.79 -4.99
C TYR A 119 9.28 42.81 -3.81
N GLU A 120 8.15 42.10 -3.94
CA GLU A 120 7.15 41.90 -2.89
C GLU A 120 7.68 41.11 -1.68
N GLY A 121 8.47 40.05 -1.92
CA GLY A 121 9.13 39.29 -0.85
C GLY A 121 10.17 40.12 -0.10
N LEU A 122 10.94 40.93 -0.81
CA LEU A 122 11.95 41.82 -0.22
C LEU A 122 11.29 42.95 0.58
N THR A 123 10.26 43.59 0.04
CA THR A 123 9.52 44.63 0.76
C THR A 123 8.81 44.08 1.99
N LYS A 124 8.22 42.88 1.93
CA LYS A 124 7.67 42.19 3.12
C LYS A 124 8.75 41.84 4.15
N ALA A 125 9.96 41.47 3.71
CA ALA A 125 11.09 41.23 4.61
C ALA A 125 11.58 42.52 5.29
N ILE A 126 11.65 43.64 4.56
CA ILE A 126 12.03 44.96 5.10
C ILE A 126 10.93 45.51 6.03
N GLN A 127 9.66 45.35 5.67
CA GLN A 127 8.55 45.76 6.52
C GLN A 127 8.50 44.92 7.80
N SER A 128 8.71 43.60 7.70
CA SER A 128 8.77 42.73 8.89
C SER A 128 10.00 42.99 9.75
N SER A 129 11.15 43.40 9.21
CA SER A 129 12.32 43.76 10.03
C SER A 129 12.10 45.04 10.85
N ARG A 130 11.22 45.94 10.40
CA ARG A 130 10.80 47.15 11.14
C ARG A 130 9.81 46.85 12.28
N VAL A 131 9.17 45.67 12.25
CA VAL A 131 8.25 45.24 13.31
C VAL A 131 9.05 44.68 14.48
N ALA A 132 8.71 45.12 15.69
CA ALA A 132 9.34 44.64 16.92
C ALA A 132 9.30 43.10 16.96
N THR A 133 10.38 42.47 17.41
CA THR A 133 10.52 41.01 17.40
C THR A 133 9.35 40.30 18.09
N ILE A 134 8.82 40.89 19.17
CA ILE A 134 7.66 40.38 19.90
C ILE A 134 6.43 40.27 18.99
N GLN A 135 6.09 41.34 18.27
CA GLN A 135 4.94 41.36 17.35
C GLN A 135 5.11 40.37 16.19
N ARG A 136 6.34 40.18 15.68
CA ARG A 136 6.62 39.14 14.68
C ARG A 136 6.36 37.74 15.21
N VAL A 137 6.79 37.45 16.44
CA VAL A 137 6.56 36.14 17.07
C VAL A 137 5.07 35.92 17.26
N GLU A 138 4.31 36.91 17.75
CA GLU A 138 2.86 36.82 17.89
C GLU A 138 2.15 36.56 16.55
N GLN A 139 2.55 37.24 15.47
CA GLN A 139 1.99 37.01 14.13
C GLN A 139 2.29 35.58 13.62
N LEU A 140 3.52 35.10 13.80
CA LEU A 140 3.90 33.75 13.40
C LEU A 140 3.17 32.68 14.24
N GLU A 141 2.95 32.93 15.53
CA GLU A 141 2.18 32.05 16.40
C GLU A 141 0.70 32.02 16.00
N ALA A 142 0.11 33.16 15.64
CA ALA A 142 -1.25 33.24 15.13
C ALA A 142 -1.38 32.46 13.81
N GLN A 143 -0.44 32.64 12.87
CA GLN A 143 -0.42 31.89 11.62
C GLN A 143 -0.25 30.39 11.84
N ASN A 144 0.65 29.98 12.76
CA ASN A 144 0.82 28.58 13.11
C ASN A 144 -0.46 27.97 13.68
N ARG A 145 -1.20 28.69 14.53
CA ARG A 145 -2.50 28.21 15.04
C ARG A 145 -3.51 28.01 13.92
N VAL A 146 -3.59 28.93 12.96
CA VAL A 146 -4.48 28.81 11.80
C VAL A 146 -4.08 27.62 10.93
N LEU A 147 -2.80 27.48 10.60
CA LEU A 147 -2.29 26.35 9.80
C LEU A 147 -2.51 25.01 10.50
N GLN A 148 -2.30 24.94 11.82
CA GLN A 148 -2.61 23.75 12.62
C GLN A 148 -4.11 23.42 12.56
N GLY A 149 -4.99 24.41 12.65
CA GLY A 149 -6.44 24.22 12.49
C GLY A 149 -6.83 23.73 11.09
N GLN A 150 -6.17 24.23 10.04
CA GLN A 150 -6.38 23.75 8.67
C GLN A 150 -5.90 22.31 8.49
N LEU A 151 -4.74 21.96 9.06
CA LEU A 151 -4.19 20.60 9.00
C LEU A 151 -5.10 19.60 9.74
N THR A 152 -5.62 19.94 10.91
CA THR A 152 -6.55 19.06 11.62
C THR A 152 -7.87 18.88 10.88
N ALA A 153 -8.41 19.95 10.29
CA ALA A 153 -9.61 19.88 9.46
C ALA A 153 -9.40 19.01 8.21
N LEU A 154 -8.26 19.16 7.52
CA LEU A 154 -7.94 18.37 6.34
C LEU A 154 -7.75 16.88 6.70
N HIS A 155 -7.06 16.58 7.81
CA HIS A 155 -6.93 15.21 8.31
C HIS A 155 -8.28 14.58 8.64
N ALA A 156 -9.19 15.31 9.28
CA ALA A 156 -10.54 14.83 9.56
C ALA A 156 -11.32 14.53 8.26
N SER A 157 -11.19 15.40 7.25
CA SER A 157 -11.81 15.18 5.93
C SER A 157 -11.24 13.94 5.23
N ILE A 158 -9.91 13.77 5.22
CA ILE A 158 -9.26 12.60 4.63
C ILE A 158 -9.70 11.31 5.35
N GLN A 159 -9.78 11.34 6.68
CA GLN A 159 -10.21 10.18 7.45
C GLN A 159 -11.67 9.82 7.15
N SER A 160 -12.56 10.81 7.03
CA SER A 160 -13.96 10.59 6.66
C SER A 160 -14.10 9.92 5.29
N GLU A 161 -13.34 10.35 4.29
CA GLU A 161 -13.34 9.73 2.96
C GLU A 161 -12.77 8.31 2.97
N LYS A 162 -11.68 8.07 3.72
CA LYS A 162 -11.15 6.72 3.91
C LYS A 162 -12.20 5.78 4.50
N ASP A 163 -12.90 6.22 5.55
CA ASP A 163 -13.93 5.41 6.20
C ASP A 163 -15.13 5.13 5.27
N LYS A 164 -15.47 6.07 4.38
CA LYS A 164 -16.51 5.87 3.34
C LYS A 164 -16.09 4.81 2.32
N VAL A 165 -14.85 4.86 1.85
CA VAL A 165 -14.31 3.87 0.91
C VAL A 165 -14.29 2.49 1.54
N VAL A 166 -13.79 2.36 2.78
CA VAL A 166 -13.76 1.08 3.50
C VAL A 166 -15.18 0.52 3.67
N ARG A 167 -16.15 1.35 4.10
CA ARG A 167 -17.55 0.92 4.21
C ARG A 167 -18.16 0.50 2.88
N ALA A 168 -17.83 1.17 1.77
CA ALA A 168 -18.30 0.81 0.44
C ALA A 168 -17.69 -0.50 -0.05
N GLU A 169 -16.40 -0.74 0.20
CA GLU A 169 -15.72 -1.99 -0.13
C GLU A 169 -16.26 -3.17 0.67
N GLU A 170 -16.49 -2.99 1.97
CA GLU A 170 -17.11 -4.01 2.82
C GLU A 170 -18.53 -4.34 2.35
N ALA A 171 -19.34 -3.33 2.00
CA ALA A 171 -20.67 -3.54 1.45
C ALA A 171 -20.63 -4.29 0.11
N LYS A 172 -19.63 -4.01 -0.75
CA LYS A 172 -19.43 -4.73 -2.01
C LYS A 172 -19.05 -6.19 -1.76
N ARG A 173 -18.12 -6.46 -0.85
CA ARG A 173 -17.72 -7.83 -0.49
C ARG A 173 -18.89 -8.64 0.04
N ARG A 174 -19.72 -8.06 0.92
CA ARG A 174 -20.93 -8.72 1.43
C ARG A 174 -21.89 -9.09 0.30
N ARG A 175 -22.16 -8.17 -0.64
CA ARG A 175 -23.00 -8.47 -1.81
C ARG A 175 -22.42 -9.56 -2.70
N GLU A 176 -21.09 -9.59 -2.89
CA GLU A 176 -20.42 -10.63 -3.67
C GLU A 176 -20.49 -12.00 -2.98
N ASP A 177 -20.31 -12.05 -1.66
CA ASP A 177 -20.46 -13.27 -0.87
C ASP A 177 -21.91 -13.77 -0.85
N GLU A 178 -22.89 -12.88 -0.68
CA GLU A 178 -24.33 -13.20 -0.78
C GLU A 178 -24.67 -13.74 -2.17
N ALA A 179 -24.21 -13.08 -3.24
CA ALA A 179 -24.40 -13.54 -4.61
C ALA A 179 -23.69 -14.89 -4.88
N ARG A 180 -22.55 -15.15 -4.23
CA ARG A 180 -21.85 -16.44 -4.34
C ARG A 180 -22.64 -17.57 -3.66
N VAL A 181 -23.30 -17.28 -2.54
CA VAL A 181 -24.16 -18.25 -1.83
C VAL A 181 -25.45 -18.51 -2.62
N GLU A 182 -26.02 -17.47 -3.24
CA GLU A 182 -27.25 -17.59 -4.02
C GLU A 182 -27.05 -18.32 -5.36
N ARG A 183 -25.86 -18.21 -5.97
CA ARG A 183 -25.48 -19.06 -7.11
C ARG A 183 -25.30 -20.50 -6.63
N ARG A 184 -26.38 -21.27 -6.68
CA ARG A 184 -26.32 -22.73 -6.52
C ARG A 184 -25.25 -23.28 -7.47
N SER A 185 -24.45 -24.23 -6.98
CA SER A 185 -23.43 -24.82 -7.85
C SER A 185 -24.14 -25.50 -9.03
N PRO A 186 -23.66 -25.34 -10.28
CA PRO A 186 -24.29 -25.96 -11.45
C PRO A 186 -24.47 -27.47 -11.31
N ILE A 187 -23.57 -28.12 -10.56
CA ILE A 187 -23.66 -29.55 -10.23
C ILE A 187 -24.84 -29.84 -9.29
N ALA A 188 -25.08 -28.98 -8.29
CA ALA A 188 -26.23 -29.13 -7.39
C ALA A 188 -27.55 -28.96 -8.16
N GLU A 189 -27.64 -27.95 -9.03
CA GLU A 189 -28.80 -27.78 -9.92
C GLU A 189 -29.00 -29.00 -10.82
N TYR A 190 -27.92 -29.54 -11.38
CA TYR A 190 -27.99 -30.76 -12.19
C TYR A 190 -28.46 -31.98 -11.37
N CYS A 191 -28.00 -32.14 -10.14
CA CYS A 191 -28.46 -33.20 -9.24
C CYS A 191 -29.95 -33.06 -8.87
N ASP A 192 -30.44 -31.83 -8.71
CA ASP A 192 -31.87 -31.55 -8.50
C ASP A 192 -32.69 -31.96 -9.73
N ILE A 193 -32.20 -31.65 -10.94
CA ILE A 193 -32.80 -32.08 -12.20
C ILE A 193 -32.86 -33.61 -12.29
N LEU A 194 -31.75 -34.31 -11.98
CA LEU A 194 -31.71 -35.78 -11.97
C LEU A 194 -32.72 -36.37 -10.98
N THR A 195 -32.88 -35.73 -9.82
CA THR A 195 -33.82 -36.16 -8.77
C THR A 195 -35.27 -35.95 -9.18
N THR A 196 -35.57 -34.85 -9.87
CA THR A 196 -36.93 -34.46 -10.26
C THR A 196 -37.43 -35.19 -11.51
N GLN A 197 -36.59 -35.34 -12.55
CA GLN A 197 -37.01 -35.90 -13.85
C GLN A 197 -37.06 -37.43 -13.88
N GLY A 198 -36.47 -38.11 -12.90
CA GLY A 198 -36.48 -39.57 -12.78
C GLY A 198 -35.57 -40.28 -13.79
N GLU A 199 -35.23 -41.55 -13.52
CA GLU A 199 -34.22 -42.31 -14.29
C GLU A 199 -34.59 -42.52 -15.77
N GLY A 200 -35.89 -42.51 -16.10
CA GLY A 200 -36.39 -42.81 -17.44
C GLY A 200 -36.06 -41.73 -18.49
N GLN A 201 -36.00 -40.46 -18.10
CA GLN A 201 -35.73 -39.35 -19.04
C GLN A 201 -34.27 -39.31 -19.51
N PHE A 202 -33.35 -39.89 -18.74
CA PHE A 202 -31.92 -39.89 -19.04
C PHE A 202 -31.48 -41.14 -19.81
N LYS A 203 -32.41 -41.98 -20.29
CA LYS A 203 -32.10 -43.26 -20.94
C LYS A 203 -31.28 -43.09 -22.22
N ASP A 204 -31.54 -42.04 -22.99
CA ASP A 204 -30.96 -41.87 -24.34
C ASP A 204 -29.96 -40.71 -24.44
N SER A 205 -30.12 -39.67 -23.61
CA SER A 205 -29.25 -38.49 -23.62
C SER A 205 -29.27 -37.73 -22.29
N PHE A 206 -28.18 -37.04 -21.98
CA PHE A 206 -28.13 -36.07 -20.88
C PHE A 206 -28.29 -34.64 -21.39
N ILE A 207 -28.75 -33.75 -20.52
CA ILE A 207 -28.77 -32.30 -20.76
C ILE A 207 -27.43 -31.74 -20.27
N GLY A 208 -26.71 -31.02 -21.13
CA GLY A 208 -25.45 -30.37 -20.74
C GLY A 208 -25.67 -29.25 -19.72
N MET A 209 -24.75 -29.11 -18.78
CA MET A 209 -24.72 -28.08 -17.74
C MET A 209 -24.28 -26.69 -18.25
N GLY A 210 -23.96 -26.57 -19.53
CA GLY A 210 -23.54 -25.33 -20.17
C GLY A 210 -22.02 -25.18 -20.31
N MET A 211 -21.58 -24.01 -20.78
CA MET A 211 -20.17 -23.67 -21.03
C MET A 211 -19.61 -22.63 -20.04
N GLY A 212 -20.31 -22.41 -18.92
CA GLY A 212 -19.92 -21.45 -17.90
C GLY A 212 -18.56 -21.78 -17.25
N ASN A 213 -17.86 -20.75 -16.77
CA ASN A 213 -16.57 -20.92 -16.10
C ASN A 213 -16.71 -21.59 -14.72
N ASP A 214 -17.89 -21.48 -14.13
CA ASP A 214 -18.38 -22.13 -12.92
C ASP A 214 -18.65 -23.63 -13.09
N VAL A 215 -18.83 -24.11 -14.33
CA VAL A 215 -18.98 -25.53 -14.64
C VAL A 215 -17.59 -26.16 -14.73
N PRO A 216 -17.31 -27.29 -14.04
CA PRO A 216 -16.02 -27.98 -14.19
C PRO A 216 -15.77 -28.42 -15.63
N LYS A 217 -14.50 -28.37 -16.07
CA LYS A 217 -14.10 -28.70 -17.46
C LYS A 217 -14.68 -30.03 -17.97
N LEU A 218 -14.77 -31.03 -17.08
CA LEU A 218 -15.35 -32.34 -17.37
C LEU A 218 -16.82 -32.31 -17.81
N PHE A 219 -17.57 -31.28 -17.41
CA PHE A 219 -19.00 -31.16 -17.66
C PHE A 219 -19.37 -30.02 -18.62
N ARG A 220 -18.39 -29.25 -19.12
CA ARG A 220 -18.64 -28.14 -20.04
C ARG A 220 -19.12 -28.64 -21.39
N HIS A 221 -20.42 -28.59 -21.61
CA HIS A 221 -21.06 -28.98 -22.86
C HIS A 221 -22.38 -28.25 -23.04
N ASN A 222 -22.60 -27.74 -24.25
CA ASN A 222 -23.87 -27.13 -24.63
C ASN A 222 -24.75 -28.15 -25.37
N GLY A 223 -26.03 -28.20 -25.00
CA GLY A 223 -27.00 -29.07 -25.65
C GLY A 223 -27.01 -30.50 -25.10
N ARG A 224 -27.46 -31.46 -25.92
CA ARG A 224 -27.61 -32.86 -25.48
C ARG A 224 -26.30 -33.63 -25.60
N VAL A 225 -25.91 -34.30 -24.53
CA VAL A 225 -24.82 -35.29 -24.52
C VAL A 225 -25.42 -36.61 -24.97
N ARG A 226 -25.02 -37.09 -26.15
CA ARG A 226 -25.55 -38.34 -26.72
C ARG A 226 -24.93 -39.53 -26.00
N ARG A 227 -25.69 -40.63 -25.88
CA ARG A 227 -25.27 -41.92 -25.30
C ARG A 227 -25.11 -41.91 -23.77
N ASN A 228 -26.23 -42.19 -23.08
CA ASN A 228 -26.12 -42.83 -21.77
C ASN A 228 -25.71 -44.29 -21.98
N LYS A 229 -24.48 -44.65 -21.58
CA LYS A 229 -23.97 -46.03 -21.68
C LYS A 229 -24.53 -46.94 -20.58
N ALA A 230 -25.36 -46.40 -19.69
CA ALA A 230 -25.95 -47.10 -18.55
C ALA A 230 -24.89 -47.86 -17.75
N ILE A 231 -23.79 -47.17 -17.40
CA ILE A 231 -22.65 -47.77 -16.67
C ILE A 231 -23.18 -48.47 -15.42
N SER A 232 -22.77 -49.73 -15.24
CA SER A 232 -23.19 -50.52 -14.09
C SER A 232 -22.59 -49.97 -12.80
N LYS A 233 -23.20 -50.29 -11.65
CA LYS A 233 -22.65 -49.93 -10.33
C LYS A 233 -21.20 -50.41 -10.17
N ARG A 234 -20.92 -51.66 -10.60
CA ARG A 234 -19.60 -52.27 -10.52
C ARG A 234 -18.56 -51.52 -11.34
N GLU A 235 -18.92 -51.12 -12.56
CA GLU A 235 -18.03 -50.33 -13.43
C GLU A 235 -17.80 -48.93 -12.87
N THR A 236 -18.86 -48.27 -12.39
CA THR A 236 -18.76 -46.95 -11.75
C THR A 236 -17.78 -46.99 -10.58
N GLU A 237 -17.93 -47.97 -9.68
CA GLU A 237 -17.03 -48.17 -8.54
C GLU A 237 -15.60 -48.49 -8.97
N LYS A 238 -15.42 -49.33 -9.99
CA LYS A 238 -14.11 -49.66 -10.53
C LYS A 238 -13.40 -48.42 -11.07
N THR A 239 -14.09 -47.61 -11.89
CA THR A 239 -13.55 -46.37 -12.45
C THR A 239 -13.17 -45.39 -11.35
N ILE A 240 -14.01 -45.20 -10.32
CA ILE A 240 -13.69 -44.31 -9.19
C ILE A 240 -12.46 -44.79 -8.43
N LYS A 241 -12.35 -46.11 -8.16
CA LYS A 241 -11.18 -46.68 -7.47
C LYS A 241 -9.89 -46.47 -8.28
N GLU A 242 -9.95 -46.61 -9.60
CA GLU A 242 -8.81 -46.36 -10.49
C GLU A 242 -8.41 -44.88 -10.46
N ILE A 243 -9.36 -43.96 -10.66
CA ILE A 243 -9.15 -42.51 -10.55
C ILE A 243 -8.53 -42.15 -9.19
N TRP A 244 -9.09 -42.70 -8.10
CA TRP A 244 -8.60 -42.42 -6.75
C TRP A 244 -7.18 -42.94 -6.51
N LYS A 245 -6.87 -44.14 -7.01
CA LYS A 245 -5.53 -44.72 -6.94
C LYS A 245 -4.51 -43.82 -7.64
N GLU A 246 -4.84 -43.33 -8.83
CA GLU A 246 -3.98 -42.40 -9.57
C GLU A 246 -3.88 -41.04 -8.88
N LYS A 247 -4.98 -40.54 -8.30
CA LYS A 247 -4.96 -39.29 -7.53
C LYS A 247 -4.02 -39.38 -6.32
N MET A 248 -4.06 -40.50 -5.60
CA MET A 248 -3.14 -40.75 -4.47
C MET A 248 -1.68 -40.84 -4.92
N ALA A 249 -1.41 -41.38 -6.11
CA ALA A 249 -0.06 -41.38 -6.68
C ALA A 249 0.41 -39.96 -7.04
N GLU A 250 -0.47 -39.13 -7.59
CA GLU A 250 -0.19 -37.72 -7.87
C GLU A 250 0.12 -36.95 -6.57
N MET A 251 -0.69 -37.12 -5.52
CA MET A 251 -0.45 -36.49 -4.22
C MET A 251 0.92 -36.86 -3.64
N ARG A 252 1.34 -38.13 -3.77
CA ARG A 252 2.68 -38.59 -3.33
C ARG A 252 3.83 -37.95 -4.13
N SER A 253 3.57 -37.57 -5.38
CA SER A 253 4.55 -36.89 -6.24
C SER A 253 4.68 -35.38 -5.97
N GLY A 254 3.92 -34.84 -5.01
CA GLY A 254 3.93 -33.41 -4.65
C GLY A 254 3.14 -32.52 -5.60
N LYS A 255 2.43 -33.10 -6.58
CA LYS A 255 1.52 -32.36 -7.46
C LYS A 255 0.13 -32.30 -6.82
N GLN A 256 -0.40 -31.09 -6.65
CA GLN A 256 -1.76 -30.87 -6.17
C GLN A 256 -2.57 -30.19 -7.28
N THR A 257 -3.10 -30.97 -8.22
CA THR A 257 -4.11 -30.48 -9.15
C THR A 257 -5.49 -30.52 -8.49
N ASP A 258 -6.40 -29.67 -8.92
CA ASP A 258 -7.80 -29.76 -8.52
C ASP A 258 -8.40 -31.11 -8.94
N LEU A 259 -9.35 -31.66 -8.18
CA LEU A 259 -9.93 -32.98 -8.46
C LEU A 259 -10.65 -33.01 -9.81
N ALA A 260 -11.38 -31.95 -10.16
CA ALA A 260 -12.11 -31.93 -11.42
C ALA A 260 -11.18 -31.85 -12.63
N GLU A 261 -10.08 -31.10 -12.50
CA GLU A 261 -9.03 -31.05 -13.51
C GLU A 261 -8.28 -32.38 -13.62
N PHE A 262 -7.98 -33.01 -12.49
CA PHE A 262 -7.36 -34.33 -12.45
C PHE A 262 -8.24 -35.37 -13.18
N MET A 263 -9.53 -35.42 -12.84
CA MET A 263 -10.47 -36.36 -13.47
C MET A 263 -10.60 -36.12 -14.97
N PHE A 264 -10.64 -34.86 -15.41
CA PHE A 264 -10.64 -34.51 -16.83
C PHE A 264 -9.37 -35.05 -17.52
N ASN A 265 -8.20 -34.80 -16.94
CA ASN A 265 -6.93 -35.24 -17.49
C ASN A 265 -6.79 -36.77 -17.52
N ASP A 266 -7.24 -37.48 -16.48
CA ASP A 266 -7.22 -38.95 -16.44
C ASP A 266 -8.17 -39.53 -17.50
N LEU A 267 -9.42 -39.07 -17.55
CA LEU A 267 -10.38 -39.52 -18.56
C LEU A 267 -9.92 -39.18 -19.98
N GLN A 268 -9.29 -38.02 -20.17
CA GLN A 268 -8.70 -37.64 -21.46
C GLN A 268 -7.55 -38.56 -21.86
N LYS A 269 -6.69 -38.99 -20.94
CA LYS A 269 -5.64 -39.98 -21.24
C LYS A 269 -6.21 -41.34 -21.64
N ARG A 270 -7.33 -41.75 -21.04
CA ARG A 270 -7.95 -43.06 -21.30
C ARG A 270 -8.76 -43.11 -22.59
N VAL A 271 -9.53 -42.06 -22.86
CA VAL A 271 -10.52 -42.04 -23.95
C VAL A 271 -10.02 -41.22 -25.16
N GLY A 272 -9.07 -40.31 -24.93
CA GLY A 272 -8.41 -39.50 -25.97
C GLY A 272 -9.22 -38.28 -26.40
N ILE A 273 -10.41 -38.50 -26.97
CA ILE A 273 -11.17 -37.45 -27.67
C ILE A 273 -12.09 -36.70 -26.70
N SER A 274 -12.05 -35.36 -26.72
CA SER A 274 -12.78 -34.47 -25.79
C SER A 274 -14.29 -34.77 -25.65
N PRO A 275 -15.08 -34.99 -26.72
CA PRO A 275 -16.51 -35.33 -26.60
C PRO A 275 -16.74 -36.63 -25.81
N ALA A 276 -15.88 -37.63 -25.97
CA ALA A 276 -16.00 -38.90 -25.28
C ALA A 276 -15.57 -38.81 -23.80
N VAL A 277 -14.71 -37.86 -23.46
CA VAL A 277 -14.37 -37.50 -22.07
C VAL A 277 -15.58 -36.88 -21.38
N ILE A 278 -16.25 -35.95 -22.05
CA ILE A 278 -17.49 -35.33 -21.56
C ILE A 278 -18.56 -36.41 -21.36
N GLU A 279 -18.82 -37.24 -22.36
CA GLU A 279 -19.75 -38.37 -22.23
C GLU A 279 -19.39 -39.27 -21.05
N GLY A 280 -18.11 -39.61 -20.87
CA GLY A 280 -17.61 -40.39 -19.74
C GLY A 280 -17.89 -39.72 -18.39
N GLY A 281 -17.67 -38.40 -18.30
CA GLY A 281 -17.95 -37.60 -17.12
C GLY A 281 -19.44 -37.63 -16.73
N TYR A 282 -20.34 -37.34 -17.68
CA TYR A 282 -21.79 -37.38 -17.42
C TYR A 282 -22.28 -38.77 -17.02
N ASN A 283 -21.78 -39.82 -17.69
CA ASN A 283 -22.12 -41.20 -17.33
C ASN A 283 -21.63 -41.58 -15.92
N LEU A 284 -20.42 -41.16 -15.55
CA LEU A 284 -19.85 -41.38 -14.21
C LEU A 284 -20.67 -40.66 -13.13
N LEU A 285 -21.03 -39.40 -13.37
CA LEU A 285 -21.85 -38.60 -12.47
C LEU A 285 -23.23 -39.23 -12.26
N PHE A 286 -23.87 -39.70 -13.35
CA PHE A 286 -25.15 -40.38 -13.28
C PHE A 286 -25.06 -41.72 -12.51
N GLY A 287 -24.01 -42.52 -12.75
CA GLY A 287 -23.76 -43.77 -12.03
C GLY A 287 -23.56 -43.56 -10.53
N LEU A 288 -22.85 -42.49 -10.15
CA LEU A 288 -22.66 -42.05 -8.77
C LEU A 288 -23.97 -41.66 -8.11
N TRP A 289 -24.74 -40.76 -8.74
CA TRP A 289 -26.04 -40.33 -8.25
C TRP A 289 -26.99 -41.52 -8.03
N LYS A 290 -27.05 -42.45 -9.00
CA LYS A 290 -27.88 -43.66 -8.90
C LYS A 290 -27.45 -44.56 -7.73
N SER A 291 -26.15 -44.72 -7.51
CA SER A 291 -25.61 -45.52 -6.41
C SER A 291 -25.92 -44.89 -5.05
N LEU A 292 -25.76 -43.58 -4.92
CA LEU A 292 -26.10 -42.82 -3.72
C LEU A 292 -27.60 -42.88 -3.41
N LYS A 293 -28.46 -42.67 -4.42
CA LYS A 293 -29.92 -42.77 -4.28
C LYS A 293 -30.35 -44.13 -3.72
N ARG A 294 -29.76 -45.22 -4.21
CA ARG A 294 -30.02 -46.57 -3.69
C ARG A 294 -29.61 -46.72 -2.23
N ILE A 295 -28.43 -46.23 -1.85
CA ILE A 295 -27.94 -46.28 -0.46
C ILE A 295 -28.89 -45.52 0.46
N VAL A 296 -29.26 -44.29 0.09
CA VAL A 296 -30.20 -43.45 0.86
C VAL A 296 -31.54 -44.15 1.03
N ASN A 297 -32.08 -44.76 -0.04
CA ASN A 297 -33.34 -45.49 0.03
C ASN A 297 -33.24 -46.74 0.91
N SER A 298 -32.13 -47.49 0.84
CA SER A 298 -31.89 -48.65 1.72
C SER A 298 -31.81 -48.25 3.19
N ILE A 299 -31.16 -47.12 3.50
CA ILE A 299 -31.08 -46.59 4.88
C ILE A 299 -32.47 -46.17 5.37
N LYS A 300 -33.23 -45.43 4.55
CA LYS A 300 -34.61 -45.04 4.89
C LYS A 300 -35.49 -46.27 5.14
N ALA A 301 -35.38 -47.29 4.30
CA ALA A 301 -36.12 -48.54 4.47
C ALA A 301 -35.70 -49.31 5.74
N ALA A 302 -34.42 -49.26 6.11
CA ALA A 302 -33.93 -49.86 7.36
C ALA A 302 -34.42 -49.11 8.60
N LEU A 303 -34.47 -47.77 8.55
CA LEU A 303 -34.96 -46.92 9.65
C LEU A 303 -36.49 -46.99 9.85
N GLN A 304 -37.24 -47.39 8.81
CA GLN A 304 -38.69 -47.56 8.88
C GLN A 304 -39.12 -48.97 9.31
N ARG A 305 -38.18 -49.89 9.55
CA ARG A 305 -38.49 -51.18 10.15
C ARG A 305 -38.65 -50.97 11.66
N PRO A 306 -39.82 -51.31 12.24
CA PRO A 306 -40.08 -51.18 13.67
C PRO A 306 -39.18 -52.08 14.52
#